data_AF-A0AAW1V015-F1
#
_entry.id   AF-A0AAW1V015-F1
#
_cell.length_a   1.000
_cell.length_b   1.000
_cell.length_c   1.000
_cell.angle_alpha   90.00
_cell.angle_beta   90.00
_cell.angle_gamma   90.00
#
_symmetry.space_group_name_H-M   'P 1'
#
loop_
_entity.id
_entity.type
_entity.pdbx_description
1 polymer ?
#
loop_
_entity_poly.entity_id
_entity_poly.type
_entity_poly.pdbx_seq_one_letter_code
_entity_poly.pdbx_strand_id
1 'polypeptide(L)'
;MEEQDTEPPESVAPESLAEVSAIIEDNEEESTNTSGDVSVYEPENKLEEKSSESIDVSASTAVTPSDESKTDEVIEELKKHPLDDLPFEEVTTKVNNMKAETLHVITENDMFERYLTINDPAAIEGMETTIENAIKMQGAETVRRATLAENYSFSSDTKMEYPSIAASGLIDKGGPRINLTQKSDMAMRELEELQKSLKKFHKDTHRRKCNLKAELEELSLEIAEYNDALDNFEQTVVIEGMDPLTQRIPAEKFERFMQESLKASTAVVQRYRLRQSTLSAHLRKLNETLKHKKEVGESLHAVDFEKLEIENNHFIKEIDARTLQLIDLKTMNGGANLILTNQKKFLMKQIAEIQEIQNNIDETKNKTEQLELEIENAEEQLDKVTAHYESIKEMTEEYKVPDVMEYVRLKSKLYDLRKNIKIWSRRSHLQNVALNSSIREMKNLTSSKKVLDSWFETVLPQTSSSVLDFTLLGRKSVSERDDSSSTIEKSGSDSNISD
;
A
#
# COMPACT_ATOMS: atom_id res chain seq x y z
N MET A 1 -29.03 -11.47 -22.23
CA MET A 1 -29.39 -10.26 -22.98
C MET A 1 -29.75 -9.19 -21.94
N GLU A 2 -28.82 -8.35 -21.53
CA GLU A 2 -27.45 -8.12 -22.03
C GLU A 2 -26.41 -8.44 -20.94
N GLU A 3 -25.30 -9.07 -21.34
CA GLU A 3 -24.07 -9.05 -20.55
C GLU A 3 -23.32 -7.76 -20.92
N GLN A 4 -22.80 -7.05 -19.92
CA GLN A 4 -21.82 -5.99 -20.12
C GLN A 4 -20.56 -6.36 -19.36
N ASP A 5 -19.57 -6.84 -20.11
CA ASP A 5 -18.24 -7.13 -19.61
C ASP A 5 -17.63 -5.87 -19.00
N THR A 6 -17.11 -6.00 -17.78
CA THR A 6 -16.37 -4.93 -17.10
C THR A 6 -14.91 -5.35 -17.01
N GLU A 7 -14.07 -4.81 -17.89
CA GLU A 7 -12.63 -5.02 -17.85
C GLU A 7 -12.02 -4.43 -16.57
N PRO A 8 -10.97 -5.06 -15.99
CA PRO A 8 -10.26 -4.52 -14.85
C PRO A 8 -9.30 -3.38 -15.27
N PRO A 9 -9.04 -2.39 -14.41
CA PRO A 9 -8.15 -1.27 -14.75
C PRO A 9 -6.69 -1.72 -14.87
N GLU A 10 -6.00 -1.22 -15.90
CA GLU A 10 -4.57 -1.45 -16.12
C GLU A 10 -3.72 -0.93 -14.96
N SER A 11 -2.72 -1.73 -14.58
CA SER A 11 -1.72 -1.36 -13.58
C SER A 11 -0.72 -0.35 -14.15
N VAL A 12 -0.95 0.94 -13.91
CA VAL A 12 0.04 1.99 -14.22
C VAL A 12 1.23 1.86 -13.26
N ALA A 13 2.37 1.40 -13.78
CA ALA A 13 3.63 1.38 -13.06
C ALA A 13 4.19 2.82 -12.90
N PRO A 14 4.90 3.13 -11.80
CA PRO A 14 5.41 4.48 -11.56
C PRO A 14 6.66 4.75 -12.40
N GLU A 15 6.54 5.55 -13.45
CA GLU A 15 7.69 6.11 -14.16
C GLU A 15 8.40 7.19 -13.31
N SER A 16 9.71 6.99 -13.14
CA SER A 16 10.75 8.01 -12.93
C SER A 16 10.50 9.21 -11.99
N LEU A 17 10.48 8.95 -10.68
CA LEU A 17 10.83 9.96 -9.64
C LEU A 17 12.31 10.41 -9.66
N ALA A 18 13.06 10.09 -10.71
CA ALA A 18 14.51 10.30 -10.80
C ALA A 18 14.94 11.57 -11.58
N GLU A 19 14.02 12.23 -12.29
CA GLU A 19 14.38 13.25 -13.29
C GLU A 19 14.12 14.71 -12.86
N VAL A 20 13.72 14.94 -11.61
CA VAL A 20 13.42 16.29 -11.05
C VAL A 20 14.50 16.78 -10.06
N SER A 21 15.40 15.91 -9.62
CA SER A 21 16.38 16.21 -8.54
C SER A 21 17.70 16.84 -9.00
N ALA A 22 17.84 17.21 -10.28
CA ALA A 22 19.15 17.51 -10.90
C ALA A 22 19.38 18.97 -11.31
N ILE A 23 18.65 19.96 -10.75
CA ILE A 23 18.81 21.39 -11.11
C ILE A 23 18.77 22.33 -9.89
N ILE A 24 19.24 21.88 -8.71
CA ILE A 24 19.51 22.76 -7.55
C ILE A 24 20.78 22.28 -6.79
N GLU A 25 21.89 22.16 -7.50
CA GLU A 25 23.24 22.13 -6.93
C GLU A 25 24.13 23.00 -7.83
N ASP A 26 24.27 24.29 -7.48
CA ASP A 26 25.29 25.25 -7.95
C ASP A 26 24.88 26.67 -7.48
N ASN A 27 25.11 27.00 -6.19
CA ASN A 27 25.37 28.35 -5.63
C ASN A 27 25.28 28.37 -4.09
N GLU A 28 26.17 27.64 -3.40
CA GLU A 28 26.54 27.94 -2.01
C GLU A 28 28.05 27.78 -1.84
N GLU A 29 28.82 28.85 -2.06
CA GLU A 29 30.08 29.16 -1.37
C GLU A 29 30.68 30.48 -1.92
N GLU A 30 30.33 31.63 -1.31
CA GLU A 30 31.27 32.74 -1.03
C GLU A 30 30.59 33.90 -0.29
N SER A 31 30.89 34.05 1.00
CA SER A 31 31.16 35.34 1.67
C SER A 31 31.23 35.15 3.19
N THR A 32 32.43 34.86 3.69
CA THR A 32 32.73 35.06 5.12
C THR A 32 33.34 36.44 5.33
N ASN A 33 32.82 37.14 6.35
CA ASN A 33 33.50 38.17 7.15
C ASN A 33 34.45 39.17 6.46
N THR A 34 33.95 40.39 6.24
CA THR A 34 34.74 41.59 6.56
C THR A 34 33.93 42.54 7.43
N SER A 35 34.26 42.56 8.72
CA SER A 35 33.84 43.61 9.65
C SER A 35 34.59 44.90 9.31
N GLY A 36 33.85 45.95 8.97
CA GLY A 36 34.38 47.29 8.68
C GLY A 36 33.67 48.32 9.55
N ASP A 37 34.29 48.67 10.66
CA ASP A 37 33.85 49.70 11.59
C ASP A 37 33.94 51.10 10.95
N VAL A 38 32.80 51.78 10.80
CA VAL A 38 32.72 53.21 10.52
C VAL A 38 31.54 53.81 11.30
N SER A 39 31.80 54.32 12.49
CA SER A 39 30.94 55.32 13.13
C SER A 39 30.91 56.60 12.29
N VAL A 40 29.79 57.34 12.26
CA VAL A 40 29.74 58.83 12.27
C VAL A 40 28.29 59.35 12.21
N TYR A 41 27.90 60.04 13.30
CA TYR A 41 26.91 61.13 13.43
C TYR A 41 25.40 60.90 13.19
N GLU A 42 24.67 60.90 14.31
CA GLU A 42 23.32 61.46 14.43
C GLU A 42 23.33 63.00 14.31
N PRO A 43 22.25 63.64 13.83
CA PRO A 43 21.95 65.04 14.10
C PRO A 43 20.87 65.18 15.17
N GLU A 44 21.22 65.79 16.30
CA GLU A 44 20.24 66.30 17.27
C GLU A 44 19.35 67.37 16.61
N ASN A 45 18.03 67.22 16.67
CA ASN A 45 17.11 68.24 16.15
C ASN A 45 16.46 69.01 17.31
N LYS A 46 17.00 70.20 17.56
CA LYS A 46 16.64 71.05 18.71
C LYS A 46 15.62 72.11 18.30
N LEU A 47 14.34 71.81 18.49
CA LEU A 47 13.24 72.77 18.27
C LEU A 47 12.87 73.49 19.56
N GLU A 48 13.37 74.72 19.70
CA GLU A 48 12.88 75.70 20.68
C GLU A 48 11.71 76.48 20.07
N GLU A 49 10.47 76.10 20.38
CA GLU A 49 9.31 76.97 20.14
C GLU A 49 9.23 78.04 21.23
N LYS A 50 9.34 79.31 20.84
CA LYS A 50 8.92 80.46 21.66
C LYS A 50 7.61 81.01 21.14
N SER A 51 6.59 80.90 21.97
CA SER A 51 5.26 81.42 21.73
C SER A 51 5.09 82.88 22.21
N SER A 52 3.97 83.45 21.79
CA SER A 52 3.25 84.59 22.36
C SER A 52 3.64 86.02 21.92
N GLU A 53 2.59 86.69 21.44
CA GLU A 53 2.47 88.07 20.99
C GLU A 53 1.28 88.68 21.74
N SER A 54 1.44 89.86 22.37
CA SER A 54 0.38 90.83 22.75
C SER A 54 1.03 92.02 23.47
N ILE A 55 0.96 93.25 22.95
CA ILE A 55 -0.16 94.23 22.97
C ILE A 55 -0.27 94.99 24.31
N ASP A 56 0.54 96.06 24.38
CA ASP A 56 0.20 97.45 24.73
C ASP A 56 -1.12 97.78 25.46
N VAL A 57 -1.01 98.45 26.63
CA VAL A 57 -1.84 99.62 27.01
C VAL A 57 -1.06 100.63 27.90
N SER A 58 -0.64 101.75 27.31
CA SER A 58 -0.69 103.15 27.83
C SER A 58 -0.02 103.61 29.18
N ALA A 59 0.40 104.90 29.11
CA ALA A 59 0.39 105.93 30.18
C ALA A 59 1.65 106.21 31.05
N SER A 60 2.48 107.13 30.55
CA SER A 60 2.80 108.42 31.17
C SER A 60 3.40 108.51 32.60
N THR A 61 4.70 108.87 32.63
CA THR A 61 5.27 109.99 33.41
C THR A 61 5.60 109.83 34.92
N ALA A 62 6.86 110.21 35.21
CA ALA A 62 7.42 110.77 36.45
C ALA A 62 7.97 109.87 37.59
N VAL A 63 9.30 110.04 37.78
CA VAL A 63 9.97 110.35 39.06
C VAL A 63 10.11 109.24 40.13
N THR A 64 11.36 108.83 40.34
CA THR A 64 11.90 108.21 41.57
C THR A 64 12.26 109.32 42.60
N PRO A 65 12.56 109.05 43.90
CA PRO A 65 12.91 107.76 44.52
C PRO A 65 12.29 107.52 45.94
N SER A 66 12.95 106.62 46.70
CA SER A 66 13.00 106.45 48.18
C SER A 66 11.92 105.65 48.92
N ASP A 67 12.36 104.45 49.35
CA ASP A 67 12.44 103.97 50.75
C ASP A 67 11.32 103.19 51.49
N GLU A 68 11.83 102.34 52.39
CA GLU A 68 11.24 101.74 53.61
C GLU A 68 10.20 100.59 53.53
N SER A 69 10.74 99.37 53.37
CA SER A 69 10.63 98.19 54.26
C SER A 69 9.40 97.97 55.19
N LYS A 70 9.03 96.67 55.31
CA LYS A 70 8.26 96.00 56.40
C LYS A 70 6.73 95.88 56.25
N THR A 71 6.28 94.97 55.38
CA THR A 71 4.94 94.34 55.49
C THR A 71 4.93 92.84 55.09
N ASP A 72 6.07 92.14 55.15
CA ASP A 72 6.23 90.83 54.51
C ASP A 72 5.65 89.62 55.29
N GLU A 73 5.33 89.76 56.58
CA GLU A 73 4.96 88.62 57.45
C GLU A 73 3.47 88.21 57.42
N VAL A 74 2.62 88.84 56.60
CA VAL A 74 1.15 88.60 56.60
C VAL A 74 0.62 88.11 55.23
N ILE A 75 1.47 88.01 54.21
CA ILE A 75 1.04 87.66 52.83
C ILE A 75 1.38 86.19 52.45
N GLU A 76 2.27 85.51 53.18
CA GLU A 76 2.69 84.13 52.83
C GLU A 76 1.56 83.08 52.96
N GLU A 77 0.62 83.22 53.89
CA GLU A 77 -0.44 82.20 54.10
C GLU A 77 -1.50 82.13 52.98
N LEU A 78 -1.51 83.08 52.04
CA LEU A 78 -2.47 83.13 50.92
C LEU A 78 -1.90 82.74 49.56
N LYS A 79 -0.67 82.18 49.51
CA LYS A 79 -0.01 81.76 48.26
C LYS A 79 0.54 80.33 48.25
N LYS A 80 0.13 79.46 49.19
CA LYS A 80 0.40 78.02 49.06
C LYS A 80 -0.23 77.48 47.78
N HIS A 81 0.61 77.12 46.81
CA HIS A 81 0.15 76.51 45.59
C HIS A 81 -0.28 75.06 45.92
N PRO A 82 -1.37 74.52 45.35
CA PRO A 82 -1.86 73.16 45.68
C PRO A 82 -0.94 72.01 45.20
N LEU A 83 0.32 72.32 44.92
CA LEU A 83 1.42 71.41 44.58
C LEU A 83 2.54 71.43 45.64
N ASP A 84 2.55 72.40 46.56
CA ASP A 84 3.62 72.57 47.57
C ASP A 84 3.51 71.59 48.75
N ASP A 85 2.31 71.03 48.99
CA ASP A 85 2.05 70.06 50.06
C ASP A 85 2.20 68.59 49.59
N LEU A 86 2.62 68.35 48.33
CA LEU A 86 2.80 67.00 47.76
C LEU A 86 4.30 66.62 47.69
N PRO A 87 4.69 65.38 48.02
CA PRO A 87 6.09 64.97 47.89
C PRO A 87 6.52 64.98 46.43
N PHE A 88 7.78 65.36 46.17
CA PHE A 88 8.33 65.55 44.82
C PHE A 88 8.12 64.32 43.89
N GLU A 89 8.19 63.11 44.44
CA GLU A 89 7.92 61.86 43.73
C GLU A 89 6.46 61.77 43.23
N GLU A 90 5.48 62.19 44.03
CA GLU A 90 4.07 62.26 43.64
C GLU A 90 3.81 63.37 42.60
N VAL A 91 4.55 64.49 42.68
CA VAL A 91 4.51 65.53 41.65
C VAL A 91 5.08 65.02 40.32
N THR A 92 6.23 64.32 40.32
CA THR A 92 6.81 63.78 39.09
C THR A 92 5.95 62.68 38.45
N THR A 93 5.36 61.79 39.24
CA THR A 93 4.43 60.77 38.71
C THR A 93 3.16 61.43 38.15
N LYS A 94 2.60 62.45 38.81
CA LYS A 94 1.44 63.21 38.30
C LYS A 94 1.76 63.96 37.00
N VAL A 95 2.94 64.57 36.87
CA VAL A 95 3.39 65.21 35.63
C VAL A 95 3.59 64.18 34.50
N ASN A 96 4.14 63.00 34.80
CA ASN A 96 4.29 61.94 33.81
C ASN A 96 2.94 61.34 33.37
N ASN A 97 1.99 61.20 34.30
CA ASN A 97 0.61 60.79 33.98
C ASN A 97 -0.07 61.85 33.10
N MET A 98 0.02 63.14 33.44
CA MET A 98 -0.50 64.22 32.58
C MET A 98 0.14 64.22 31.19
N LYS A 99 1.45 63.94 31.06
CA LYS A 99 2.11 63.80 29.75
C LYS A 99 1.56 62.61 28.97
N ALA A 100 1.36 61.47 29.63
CA ALA A 100 0.77 60.28 29.00
C ALA A 100 -0.69 60.53 28.55
N GLU A 101 -1.51 61.16 29.40
CA GLU A 101 -2.88 61.59 29.06
C GLU A 101 -2.89 62.57 27.88
N THR A 102 -1.99 63.55 27.88
CA THR A 102 -1.85 64.51 26.77
C THR A 102 -1.47 63.81 25.47
N LEU A 103 -0.51 62.87 25.51
CA LEU A 103 -0.14 62.06 24.35
C LEU A 103 -1.31 61.19 23.87
N HIS A 104 -2.07 60.57 24.78
CA HIS A 104 -3.26 59.80 24.41
C HIS A 104 -4.29 60.66 23.68
N VAL A 105 -4.62 61.85 24.19
CA VAL A 105 -5.55 62.78 23.54
C VAL A 105 -5.01 63.25 22.18
N ILE A 106 -3.71 63.52 22.04
CA ILE A 106 -3.09 63.85 20.75
C ILE A 106 -3.23 62.69 19.75
N THR A 107 -2.95 61.46 20.17
CA THR A 107 -3.09 60.27 19.29
C THR A 107 -4.55 59.95 18.95
N GLU A 108 -5.49 60.21 19.85
CA GLU A 108 -6.93 60.07 19.61
C GLU A 108 -7.41 61.12 18.58
N ASN A 109 -6.94 62.36 18.70
CA ASN A 109 -7.25 63.43 17.75
C ASN A 109 -6.65 63.16 16.37
N ASP A 110 -5.37 62.77 16.26
CA ASP A 110 -4.70 62.41 14.99
C ASP A 110 -5.39 61.23 14.28
N MET A 111 -5.84 60.22 15.05
CA MET A 111 -6.67 59.13 14.53
C MET A 111 -8.00 59.64 13.95
N PHE A 112 -8.73 60.47 14.69
CA PHE A 112 -10.01 61.00 14.22
C PHE A 112 -9.87 61.97 13.05
N GLU A 113 -8.81 62.77 13.01
CA GLU A 113 -8.49 63.67 11.91
C GLU A 113 -8.21 62.88 10.62
N ARG A 114 -7.41 61.82 10.67
CA ARG A 114 -7.18 60.92 9.53
C ARG A 114 -8.46 60.23 9.07
N TYR A 115 -9.23 59.70 10.01
CA TYR A 115 -10.51 59.05 9.72
C TYR A 115 -11.48 60.00 9.03
N LEU A 116 -11.62 61.23 9.52
CA LEU A 116 -12.49 62.24 8.92
C LEU A 116 -11.95 62.73 7.57
N THR A 117 -10.63 62.89 7.41
CA THR A 117 -10.01 63.30 6.13
C THR A 117 -10.30 62.30 5.02
N ILE A 118 -10.33 61.00 5.34
CA ILE A 118 -10.58 59.93 4.38
C ILE A 118 -12.08 59.74 4.11
N ASN A 119 -12.94 59.86 5.13
CA ASN A 119 -14.35 59.48 5.04
C ASN A 119 -15.35 60.65 4.89
N ASP A 120 -15.05 61.82 5.43
CA ASP A 120 -15.86 63.04 5.32
C ASP A 120 -14.99 64.31 5.41
N PRO A 121 -14.24 64.67 4.34
CA PRO A 121 -13.33 65.81 4.36
C PRO A 121 -14.04 67.16 4.57
N ALA A 122 -15.35 67.25 4.27
CA ALA A 122 -16.15 68.44 4.51
C ALA A 122 -16.41 68.70 6.01
N ALA A 123 -16.27 67.68 6.87
CA ALA A 123 -16.39 67.82 8.32
C ALA A 123 -15.13 68.46 8.97
N ILE A 124 -13.99 68.45 8.28
CA ILE A 124 -12.73 69.09 8.74
C ILE A 124 -12.66 70.55 8.28
N GLU A 125 -13.28 70.89 7.15
CA GLU A 125 -13.20 72.23 6.56
C GLU A 125 -13.76 73.30 7.52
N GLY A 126 -12.90 74.23 7.94
CA GLY A 126 -13.21 75.28 8.91
C GLY A 126 -13.03 74.90 10.39
N MET A 127 -12.77 73.63 10.72
CA MET A 127 -12.56 73.18 12.11
C MET A 127 -11.39 73.92 12.79
N GLU A 128 -10.29 74.12 12.07
CA GLU A 128 -9.12 74.91 12.52
C GLU A 128 -9.51 76.32 13.00
N THR A 129 -10.34 77.03 12.22
CA THR A 129 -10.83 78.37 12.60
C THR A 129 -11.72 78.35 13.85
N THR A 130 -12.46 77.26 14.08
CA THR A 130 -13.27 77.10 15.29
C THR A 130 -12.40 76.78 16.52
N ILE A 131 -11.32 76.01 16.34
CA ILE A 131 -10.35 75.69 17.40
C ILE A 131 -9.59 76.95 17.82
N GLU A 132 -9.09 77.75 16.87
CA GLU A 132 -8.44 79.03 17.18
C GLU A 132 -9.34 79.96 18.00
N ASN A 133 -10.61 80.06 17.61
CA ASN A 133 -11.59 80.90 18.33
C ASN A 133 -11.89 80.36 19.73
N ALA A 134 -11.91 79.02 19.91
CA ALA A 134 -12.07 78.40 21.22
C ALA A 134 -10.85 78.62 22.14
N ILE A 135 -9.63 78.55 21.61
CA ILE A 135 -8.38 78.84 22.35
C ILE A 135 -8.36 80.30 22.82
N LYS A 136 -8.70 81.25 21.92
CA LYS A 136 -8.83 82.68 22.23
C LYS A 136 -9.86 82.94 23.35
N MET A 137 -10.94 82.15 23.42
CA MET A 137 -11.94 82.23 24.49
C MET A 137 -11.50 81.57 25.81
N GLN A 138 -10.81 80.42 25.78
CA GLN A 138 -10.30 79.77 27.00
C GLN A 138 -9.23 80.60 27.73
N GLY A 139 -8.39 81.34 26.99
CA GLY A 139 -7.45 82.31 27.56
C GLY A 139 -8.14 83.45 28.32
N ALA A 140 -9.34 83.85 27.92
CA ALA A 140 -10.13 84.85 28.63
C ALA A 140 -10.87 84.27 29.86
N GLU A 141 -11.31 83.01 29.77
CA GLU A 141 -12.10 82.37 30.83
C GLU A 141 -11.24 81.88 32.02
N THR A 142 -9.98 81.54 31.78
CA THR A 142 -9.00 81.20 32.84
C THR A 142 -8.73 82.39 33.77
N VAL A 143 -8.65 83.62 33.22
CA VAL A 143 -8.50 84.86 34.01
C VAL A 143 -9.75 85.11 34.88
N ARG A 144 -10.95 84.83 34.38
CA ARG A 144 -12.21 84.99 35.15
C ARG A 144 -12.38 83.98 36.28
N ARG A 145 -11.80 82.79 36.16
CA ARG A 145 -11.90 81.75 37.20
C ARG A 145 -11.01 82.04 38.41
N ALA A 146 -9.93 82.79 38.23
CA ALA A 146 -9.05 83.22 39.31
C ALA A 146 -9.69 84.28 40.24
N THR A 147 -10.67 85.06 39.77
CA THR A 147 -11.28 86.17 40.52
C THR A 147 -12.58 85.81 41.27
N LEU A 148 -13.02 84.55 41.21
CA LEU A 148 -14.29 84.07 41.78
C LEU A 148 -14.12 82.92 42.79
N ALA A 149 -12.89 82.61 43.19
CA ALA A 149 -12.57 81.57 44.16
C ALA A 149 -12.44 82.07 45.62
N GLU A 150 -12.67 83.36 45.88
CA GLU A 150 -12.84 83.90 47.24
C GLU A 150 -14.32 83.90 47.64
N ASN A 151 -14.81 82.78 48.21
CA ASN A 151 -15.65 82.73 49.41
C ASN A 151 -16.28 81.33 49.64
N TYR A 152 -16.26 80.91 50.90
CA TYR A 152 -16.85 79.70 51.49
C TYR A 152 -16.16 78.35 51.25
N SER A 153 -15.76 77.76 52.39
CA SER A 153 -15.12 76.47 52.54
C SER A 153 -16.11 75.38 53.00
N PHE A 154 -15.87 74.15 52.53
CA PHE A 154 -16.04 72.89 53.27
C PHE A 154 -17.45 72.38 53.61
N SER A 155 -17.89 71.32 52.91
CA SER A 155 -18.07 69.99 53.54
C SER A 155 -18.13 68.85 52.49
N SER A 156 -17.98 67.62 52.97
CA SER A 156 -17.52 66.42 52.26
C SER A 156 -18.47 65.71 51.28
N ASP A 157 -17.85 64.78 50.53
CA ASP A 157 -18.39 63.54 49.95
C ASP A 157 -19.44 63.61 48.84
N THR A 158 -19.00 63.36 47.60
CA THR A 158 -19.26 62.06 46.94
C THR A 158 -18.52 61.94 45.59
N LYS A 159 -18.24 60.68 45.19
CA LYS A 159 -17.79 60.20 43.86
C LYS A 159 -17.55 61.24 42.74
N MET A 160 -16.30 61.29 42.25
CA MET A 160 -15.96 61.87 40.94
C MET A 160 -16.46 60.98 39.78
N GLU A 161 -17.75 61.08 39.45
CA GLU A 161 -18.17 61.07 38.05
C GLU A 161 -18.00 62.50 37.52
N TYR A 162 -17.21 62.71 36.46
CA TYR A 162 -16.98 64.04 35.90
C TYR A 162 -18.25 64.57 35.19
N PRO A 163 -18.94 65.60 35.71
CA PRO A 163 -20.04 66.24 35.00
C PRO A 163 -19.44 67.33 34.12
N SER A 164 -19.57 67.19 32.81
CA SER A 164 -19.14 68.20 31.85
C SER A 164 -19.96 69.49 32.05
N ILE A 165 -19.38 70.50 32.69
CA ILE A 165 -20.02 71.80 32.89
C ILE A 165 -20.04 72.54 31.54
N ALA A 166 -21.24 72.80 31.04
CA ALA A 166 -21.47 73.53 29.80
C ALA A 166 -21.15 75.03 29.98
N ALA A 167 -20.23 75.55 29.16
CA ALA A 167 -20.14 76.98 28.88
C ALA A 167 -21.16 77.31 27.78
N SER A 168 -22.20 78.07 28.13
CA SER A 168 -23.31 78.40 27.24
C SER A 168 -22.96 79.58 26.31
N GLY A 169 -23.36 79.51 25.03
CA GLY A 169 -23.44 80.72 24.17
C GLY A 169 -23.20 80.53 22.67
N LEU A 170 -22.25 79.68 22.26
CA LEU A 170 -21.84 79.56 20.84
C LEU A 170 -21.77 78.12 20.30
N ILE A 171 -22.05 77.11 21.14
CA ILE A 171 -22.10 75.70 20.76
C ILE A 171 -23.44 75.09 21.19
N ASP A 172 -24.56 75.70 20.78
CA ASP A 172 -25.91 75.13 20.93
C ASP A 172 -26.23 74.09 19.82
N LYS A 173 -25.19 73.40 19.39
CA LYS A 173 -25.26 72.09 18.77
C LYS A 173 -24.24 71.25 19.51
N GLY A 174 -24.70 70.57 20.56
CA GLY A 174 -23.99 69.42 21.09
C GLY A 174 -23.84 68.42 19.96
N GLY A 175 -22.70 68.46 19.27
CA GLY A 175 -22.38 67.52 18.20
C GLY A 175 -22.52 66.10 18.73
N PRO A 176 -22.86 65.12 17.87
CA PRO A 176 -23.11 63.75 18.32
C PRO A 176 -21.98 63.29 19.24
N ARG A 177 -22.28 63.06 20.52
CA ARG A 177 -21.31 62.51 21.47
C ARG A 177 -20.97 61.11 20.96
N ILE A 178 -19.84 61.01 20.27
CA ILE A 178 -19.36 59.77 19.65
C ILE A 178 -19.31 58.72 20.75
N ASN A 179 -20.17 57.71 20.64
CA ASN A 179 -20.29 56.66 21.64
C ASN A 179 -18.95 55.91 21.73
N LEU A 180 -18.61 55.34 22.89
CA LEU A 180 -17.41 54.51 23.04
C LEU A 180 -17.37 53.38 22.00
N THR A 181 -18.53 52.84 21.62
CA THR A 181 -18.65 51.88 20.51
C THR A 181 -18.23 52.50 19.17
N GLN A 182 -18.78 53.67 18.82
CA GLN A 182 -18.43 54.39 17.58
C GLN A 182 -16.96 54.81 17.55
N LYS A 183 -16.38 55.23 18.69
CA LYS A 183 -14.94 55.49 18.82
C LYS A 183 -14.11 54.23 18.57
N SER A 184 -14.53 53.10 19.14
CA SER A 184 -13.89 51.80 18.91
C SER A 184 -13.99 51.38 17.43
N ASP A 185 -15.14 51.57 16.79
CA ASP A 185 -15.35 51.25 15.38
C ASP A 185 -14.48 52.14 14.47
N MET A 186 -14.34 53.43 14.77
CA MET A 186 -13.43 54.35 14.07
C MET A 186 -11.97 53.93 14.26
N ALA A 187 -11.55 53.63 15.49
CA ALA A 187 -10.20 53.18 15.80
C ALA A 187 -9.84 51.85 15.12
N MET A 188 -10.78 50.90 15.04
CA MET A 188 -10.61 49.65 14.31
C MET A 188 -10.45 49.89 12.80
N ARG A 189 -11.26 50.76 12.19
CA ARG A 189 -11.16 51.11 10.76
C ARG A 189 -9.83 51.80 10.43
N GLU A 190 -9.38 52.75 11.25
CA GLU A 190 -8.07 53.37 11.09
C GLU A 190 -6.94 52.35 11.25
N LEU A 191 -7.03 51.44 12.22
CA LEU A 191 -6.04 50.37 12.38
C LEU A 191 -6.00 49.43 11.16
N GLU A 192 -7.15 49.08 10.59
CA GLU A 192 -7.25 48.29 9.37
C GLU A 192 -6.66 49.00 8.15
N GLU A 193 -6.97 50.29 7.95
CA GLU A 193 -6.44 51.07 6.83
C GLU A 193 -4.94 51.37 7.00
N LEU A 194 -4.46 51.65 8.22
CA LEU A 194 -3.03 51.75 8.53
C LEU A 194 -2.30 50.44 8.27
N GLN A 195 -2.85 49.29 8.68
CA GLN A 195 -2.28 47.98 8.34
C GLN A 195 -2.24 47.74 6.82
N LYS A 196 -3.30 48.11 6.10
CA LYS A 196 -3.41 47.99 4.64
C LYS A 196 -2.43 48.91 3.92
N SER A 197 -2.29 50.14 4.38
CA SER A 197 -1.30 51.13 3.93
C SER A 197 0.13 50.65 4.17
N LEU A 198 0.43 50.14 5.37
CA LEU A 198 1.74 49.57 5.72
C LEU A 198 2.08 48.35 4.85
N LYS A 199 1.13 47.42 4.64
CA LYS A 199 1.30 46.27 3.74
C LYS A 199 1.57 46.72 2.30
N LYS A 200 0.88 47.76 1.81
CA LYS A 200 1.12 48.36 0.49
C LYS A 200 2.52 49.00 0.43
N PHE A 201 2.88 49.84 1.40
CA PHE A 201 4.19 50.48 1.49
C PHE A 201 5.34 49.46 1.53
N HIS A 202 5.20 48.37 2.31
CA HIS A 202 6.18 47.29 2.34
C HIS A 202 6.32 46.61 0.97
N LYS A 203 5.21 46.37 0.25
CA LYS A 203 5.23 45.80 -1.10
C LYS A 203 5.89 46.75 -2.11
N ASP A 204 5.57 48.04 -2.06
CA ASP A 204 6.07 49.06 -2.98
C ASP A 204 7.56 49.36 -2.74
N THR A 205 8.00 49.44 -1.47
CA THR A 205 9.42 49.58 -1.10
C THR A 205 10.24 48.34 -1.47
N HIS A 206 9.72 47.13 -1.23
CA HIS A 206 10.37 45.89 -1.65
C HIS A 206 10.50 45.84 -3.19
N ARG A 207 9.45 46.19 -3.93
CA ARG A 207 9.49 46.31 -5.40
C ARG A 207 10.52 47.34 -5.86
N ARG A 208 10.57 48.53 -5.26
CA ARG A 208 11.57 49.56 -5.63
C ARG A 208 12.99 49.11 -5.30
N LYS A 209 13.22 48.43 -4.18
CA LYS A 209 14.52 47.83 -3.82
C LYS A 209 14.97 46.79 -4.86
N CYS A 210 14.08 45.90 -5.29
CA CYS A 210 14.39 44.89 -6.30
C CYS A 210 14.65 45.54 -7.67
N ASN A 211 13.86 46.54 -8.07
CA ASN A 211 14.10 47.31 -9.30
C ASN A 211 15.47 48.02 -9.27
N LEU A 212 15.82 48.72 -8.18
CA LEU A 212 17.11 49.40 -8.04
C LEU A 212 18.29 48.43 -8.04
N LYS A 213 18.12 47.22 -7.49
CA LYS A 213 19.15 46.17 -7.60
C LYS A 213 19.34 45.70 -9.04
N ALA A 214 18.25 45.45 -9.76
CA ALA A 214 18.31 45.07 -11.17
C ALA A 214 18.93 46.18 -12.05
N GLU A 215 18.60 47.45 -11.77
CA GLU A 215 19.16 48.64 -12.43
C GLU A 215 20.68 48.76 -12.19
N LEU A 216 21.17 48.48 -10.97
CA LEU A 216 22.61 48.42 -10.67
C LEU A 216 23.32 47.24 -11.33
N GLU A 217 22.67 46.08 -11.42
CA GLU A 217 23.21 44.89 -12.09
C GLU A 217 23.28 45.12 -13.62
N GLU A 218 22.25 45.72 -14.21
CA GLU A 218 22.20 46.12 -15.62
C GLU A 218 23.32 47.11 -15.96
N LEU A 219 23.51 48.17 -15.16
CA LEU A 219 24.62 49.12 -15.32
C LEU A 219 26.00 48.46 -15.15
N SER A 220 26.14 47.49 -14.22
CA SER A 220 27.39 46.75 -14.06
C SER A 220 27.72 45.87 -15.26
N LEU A 221 26.70 45.28 -15.89
CA LEU A 221 26.85 44.52 -17.13
C LEU A 221 27.14 45.43 -18.32
N GLU A 222 26.47 46.58 -18.44
CA GLU A 222 26.71 47.56 -19.50
C GLU A 222 28.14 48.11 -19.46
N ILE A 223 28.68 48.39 -18.26
CA ILE A 223 30.08 48.81 -18.09
C ILE A 223 31.05 47.70 -18.53
N ALA A 224 30.77 46.44 -18.20
CA ALA A 224 31.60 45.31 -18.63
C ALA A 224 31.54 45.12 -20.16
N GLU A 225 30.34 45.10 -20.76
CA GLU A 225 30.15 45.00 -22.21
C GLU A 225 30.80 46.18 -22.97
N TYR A 226 30.78 47.39 -22.39
CA TYR A 226 31.46 48.56 -22.95
C TYR A 226 32.98 48.43 -22.94
N ASN A 227 33.55 47.96 -21.82
CA ASN A 227 35.00 47.72 -21.72
C ASN A 227 35.45 46.61 -22.67
N ASP A 228 34.73 45.49 -22.74
CA ASP A 228 34.99 44.41 -23.70
C ASP A 228 34.93 44.91 -25.16
N ALA A 229 33.97 45.79 -25.47
CA ALA A 229 33.84 46.40 -26.80
C ALA A 229 34.97 47.40 -27.11
N LEU A 230 35.46 48.13 -26.11
CA LEU A 230 36.59 49.06 -26.21
C LEU A 230 37.89 48.28 -26.42
N ASP A 231 38.20 47.30 -25.58
CA ASP A 231 39.41 46.46 -25.69
C ASP A 231 39.46 45.74 -27.05
N ASN A 232 38.32 45.21 -27.52
CA ASN A 232 38.20 44.59 -28.85
C ASN A 232 38.41 45.62 -29.98
N PHE A 233 37.90 46.85 -29.84
CA PHE A 233 38.16 47.92 -30.81
C PHE A 233 39.63 48.33 -30.84
N GLU A 234 40.26 48.53 -29.67
CA GLU A 234 41.69 48.86 -29.58
C GLU A 234 42.55 47.74 -30.19
N GLN A 235 42.29 46.48 -29.84
CA GLN A 235 43.00 45.35 -30.44
C GLN A 235 42.78 45.27 -31.96
N THR A 236 41.52 45.18 -32.42
CA THR A 236 41.21 44.86 -33.82
C THR A 236 41.46 46.02 -34.78
N VAL A 237 41.24 47.26 -34.35
CA VAL A 237 41.30 48.46 -35.22
C VAL A 237 42.56 49.28 -34.99
N VAL A 238 43.01 49.45 -33.74
CA VAL A 238 44.18 50.30 -33.43
C VAL A 238 45.49 49.51 -33.51
N ILE A 239 45.53 48.29 -32.97
CA ILE A 239 46.74 47.45 -32.97
C ILE A 239 46.84 46.62 -34.27
N GLU A 240 45.85 45.77 -34.56
CA GLU A 240 45.83 44.88 -35.74
C GLU A 240 45.34 45.56 -37.04
N GLY A 241 44.76 46.77 -36.92
CA GLY A 241 44.29 47.57 -38.05
C GLY A 241 45.31 48.56 -38.60
N MET A 242 46.41 48.81 -37.89
CA MET A 242 47.46 49.74 -38.30
C MET A 242 48.33 49.15 -39.42
N ASP A 243 48.44 49.85 -40.55
CA ASP A 243 49.37 49.46 -41.61
C ASP A 243 50.83 49.73 -41.15
N PRO A 244 51.70 48.69 -41.05
CA PRO A 244 53.07 48.85 -40.56
C PRO A 244 53.95 49.74 -41.46
N LEU A 245 53.58 49.97 -42.72
CA LEU A 245 54.33 50.83 -43.64
C LEU A 245 53.90 52.30 -43.56
N THR A 246 52.61 52.59 -43.48
CA THR A 246 52.09 53.98 -43.47
C THR A 246 51.76 54.53 -42.08
N GLN A 247 51.76 53.68 -41.05
CA GLN A 247 51.39 54.03 -39.66
C GLN A 247 50.02 54.72 -39.54
N ARG A 248 49.09 54.36 -40.44
CA ARG A 248 47.71 54.85 -40.46
C ARG A 248 46.76 53.66 -40.47
N ILE A 249 45.58 53.85 -39.89
CA ILE A 249 44.50 52.87 -39.92
C ILE A 249 43.73 53.05 -41.24
N PRO A 250 43.65 52.04 -42.12
CA PRO A 250 42.84 52.12 -43.34
C PRO A 250 41.35 52.21 -43.01
N ALA A 251 40.61 53.06 -43.72
CA ALA A 251 39.17 53.24 -43.50
C ALA A 251 38.38 51.92 -43.63
N GLU A 252 38.78 51.04 -44.54
CA GLU A 252 38.17 49.71 -44.76
C GLU A 252 38.22 48.80 -43.52
N LYS A 253 39.27 48.90 -42.69
CA LYS A 253 39.40 48.14 -41.45
C LYS A 253 38.37 48.59 -40.41
N PHE A 254 38.24 49.92 -40.24
CA PHE A 254 37.22 50.50 -39.36
C PHE A 254 35.80 50.19 -39.86
N GLU A 255 35.54 50.35 -41.16
CA GLU A 255 34.22 50.06 -41.73
C GLU A 255 33.84 48.59 -41.53
N ARG A 256 34.77 47.67 -41.78
CA ARG A 256 34.56 46.23 -41.55
C ARG A 256 34.25 45.92 -40.09
N PHE A 257 35.01 46.49 -39.15
CA PHE A 257 34.73 46.33 -37.71
C PHE A 257 33.33 46.82 -37.35
N MET A 258 32.92 47.99 -37.84
CA MET A 258 31.57 48.53 -37.58
C MET A 258 30.46 47.63 -38.17
N GLN A 259 30.66 47.08 -39.38
CA GLN A 259 29.73 46.12 -39.98
C GLN A 259 29.66 44.79 -39.19
N GLU A 260 30.78 44.34 -38.62
CA GLU A 260 30.87 43.10 -37.84
C GLU A 260 30.27 43.25 -36.43
N SER A 261 30.54 44.38 -35.76
CA SER A 261 29.89 44.78 -34.50
C SER A 261 28.37 44.90 -34.64
N LEU A 262 27.88 45.52 -35.72
CA LEU A 262 26.43 45.60 -36.01
C LEU A 262 25.82 44.21 -36.23
N LYS A 263 26.51 43.30 -36.94
CA LYS A 263 26.08 41.90 -37.09
C LYS A 263 26.03 41.18 -35.74
N ALA A 264 27.05 41.31 -34.90
CA ALA A 264 27.09 40.72 -33.56
C ALA A 264 25.92 41.22 -32.69
N SER A 265 25.69 42.54 -32.65
CA SER A 265 24.56 43.15 -31.95
C SER A 265 23.21 42.62 -32.43
N THR A 266 22.99 42.51 -33.75
CA THR A 266 21.72 41.95 -34.27
C THR A 266 21.53 40.47 -33.92
N ALA A 267 22.59 39.66 -33.87
CA ALA A 267 22.52 38.27 -33.41
C ALA A 267 22.18 38.17 -31.91
N VAL A 268 22.75 39.04 -31.08
CA VAL A 268 22.42 39.14 -29.64
C VAL A 268 20.95 39.54 -29.43
N VAL A 269 20.43 40.51 -30.21
CA VAL A 269 19.01 40.89 -30.17
C VAL A 269 18.09 39.72 -30.57
N GLN A 270 18.47 38.92 -31.58
CA GLN A 270 17.70 37.73 -31.96
C GLN A 270 17.71 36.67 -30.83
N ARG A 271 18.86 36.43 -30.19
CA ARG A 271 18.99 35.55 -29.02
C ARG A 271 18.10 35.99 -27.86
N TYR A 272 18.08 37.28 -27.53
CA TYR A 272 17.21 37.81 -26.47
C TYR A 272 15.72 37.70 -26.82
N ARG A 273 15.31 37.97 -28.07
CA ARG A 273 13.92 37.77 -28.53
C ARG A 273 13.46 36.32 -28.39
N LEU A 274 14.32 35.35 -28.74
CA LEU A 274 14.01 33.94 -28.55
C LEU A 274 13.86 33.59 -27.06
N ARG A 275 14.80 34.03 -26.21
CA ARG A 275 14.75 33.83 -24.75
C ARG A 275 13.50 34.47 -24.13
N GLN A 276 13.13 35.67 -24.56
CA GLN A 276 11.91 36.37 -24.13
C GLN A 276 10.65 35.57 -24.49
N SER A 277 10.58 35.01 -25.71
CA SER A 277 9.47 34.14 -26.14
C SER A 277 9.35 32.89 -25.27
N THR A 278 10.47 32.18 -25.06
CA THR A 278 10.51 30.97 -24.19
C THR A 278 10.10 31.29 -22.74
N LEU A 279 10.66 32.36 -22.15
CA LEU A 279 10.33 32.77 -20.79
C LEU A 279 8.85 33.19 -20.67
N SER A 280 8.31 33.87 -21.68
CA SER A 280 6.89 34.23 -21.74
C SER A 280 5.98 32.99 -21.82
N ALA A 281 6.39 31.95 -22.56
CA ALA A 281 5.68 30.68 -22.62
C ALA A 281 5.74 29.92 -21.28
N HIS A 282 6.89 29.94 -20.59
CA HIS A 282 7.05 29.35 -19.26
C HIS A 282 6.18 30.08 -18.22
N LEU A 283 6.16 31.41 -18.24
CA LEU A 283 5.31 32.22 -17.36
C LEU A 283 3.81 31.96 -17.58
N ARG A 284 3.37 31.74 -18.83
CA ARG A 284 1.98 31.33 -19.14
C ARG A 284 1.67 29.96 -18.54
N LYS A 285 2.49 28.94 -18.81
CA LYS A 285 2.34 27.61 -18.21
C LYS A 285 2.31 27.64 -16.68
N LEU A 286 3.20 28.40 -16.04
CA LEU A 286 3.21 28.56 -14.59
C LEU A 286 1.91 29.20 -14.08
N ASN A 287 1.44 30.27 -14.72
CA ASN A 287 0.15 30.89 -14.36
C ASN A 287 -1.05 29.95 -14.58
N GLU A 288 -1.03 29.12 -15.64
CA GLU A 288 -2.05 28.09 -15.89
C GLU A 288 -2.02 27.00 -14.80
N THR A 289 -0.86 26.48 -14.44
CA THR A 289 -0.74 25.51 -13.32
C THR A 289 -1.13 26.12 -11.97
N LEU A 290 -0.85 27.40 -11.74
CA LEU A 290 -1.24 28.13 -10.53
C LEU A 290 -2.77 28.31 -10.51
N LYS A 291 -3.39 28.68 -11.64
CA LYS A 291 -4.85 28.76 -11.79
C LYS A 291 -5.52 27.41 -11.55
N HIS A 292 -5.00 26.34 -12.16
CA HIS A 292 -5.50 24.99 -11.95
C HIS A 292 -5.34 24.52 -10.49
N LYS A 293 -4.19 24.77 -9.85
CA LYS A 293 -4.00 24.47 -8.42
C LYS A 293 -4.94 25.27 -7.51
N LYS A 294 -5.29 26.51 -7.88
CA LYS A 294 -6.31 27.28 -7.18
C LYS A 294 -7.71 26.71 -7.37
N GLU A 295 -8.08 26.35 -8.59
CA GLU A 295 -9.40 25.74 -8.89
C GLU A 295 -9.56 24.40 -8.18
N VAL A 296 -8.51 23.56 -8.16
CA VAL A 296 -8.50 22.30 -7.40
C VAL A 296 -8.55 22.56 -5.89
N GLY A 297 -7.80 23.54 -5.38
CA GLY A 297 -7.79 23.90 -3.96
C GLY A 297 -9.06 24.63 -3.47
N GLU A 298 -9.79 25.28 -4.37
CA GLU A 298 -11.10 25.90 -4.11
C GLU A 298 -12.24 24.87 -4.25
N SER A 299 -12.10 23.89 -5.14
CA SER A 299 -13.03 22.76 -5.23
C SER A 299 -12.92 21.82 -4.03
N LEU A 300 -11.75 21.71 -3.40
CA LEU A 300 -11.46 20.71 -2.37
C LEU A 300 -11.55 21.34 -0.97
N HIS A 301 -12.70 21.16 -0.32
CA HIS A 301 -12.98 21.75 0.99
C HIS A 301 -12.42 20.88 2.11
N ALA A 302 -12.14 21.47 3.28
CA ALA A 302 -11.77 20.73 4.49
C ALA A 302 -12.79 19.63 4.85
N VAL A 303 -14.07 19.88 4.56
CA VAL A 303 -15.20 18.96 4.75
C VAL A 303 -15.10 17.72 3.85
N ASP A 304 -14.51 17.83 2.65
CA ASP A 304 -14.35 16.68 1.74
C ASP A 304 -13.31 15.69 2.28
N PHE A 305 -12.24 16.20 2.90
CA PHE A 305 -11.25 15.39 3.60
C PHE A 305 -11.83 14.71 4.84
N GLU A 306 -12.58 15.44 5.67
CA GLU A 306 -13.27 14.89 6.84
C GLU A 306 -14.29 13.82 6.44
N LYS A 307 -15.04 14.05 5.36
CA LYS A 307 -15.94 13.05 4.77
C LYS A 307 -15.19 11.79 4.33
N LEU A 308 -14.08 11.94 3.61
CA LEU A 308 -13.27 10.81 3.16
C LEU A 308 -12.67 10.03 4.34
N GLU A 309 -12.26 10.72 5.41
CA GLU A 309 -11.80 10.11 6.65
C GLU A 309 -12.94 9.33 7.35
N ILE A 310 -14.16 9.87 7.40
CA ILE A 310 -15.34 9.18 7.94
C ILE A 310 -15.68 7.93 7.12
N GLU A 311 -15.69 8.04 5.79
CA GLU A 311 -15.97 6.91 4.88
C GLU A 311 -14.90 5.82 5.00
N ASN A 312 -13.61 6.18 5.03
CA ASN A 312 -12.52 5.23 5.24
C ASN A 312 -12.62 4.53 6.61
N ASN A 313 -12.85 5.30 7.69
CA ASN A 313 -13.07 4.75 9.03
C ASN A 313 -14.33 3.87 9.13
N HIS A 314 -15.34 4.08 8.27
CA HIS A 314 -16.51 3.20 8.16
C HIS A 314 -16.14 1.89 7.45
N PHE A 315 -15.44 1.95 6.31
CA PHE A 315 -15.02 0.76 5.57
C PHE A 315 -14.05 -0.12 6.36
N ILE A 316 -13.09 0.46 7.10
CA ILE A 316 -12.18 -0.30 7.99
C ILE A 316 -12.99 -1.11 9.00
N LYS A 317 -13.98 -0.48 9.67
CA LYS A 317 -14.85 -1.17 10.64
C LYS A 317 -15.70 -2.26 10.01
N GLU A 318 -16.19 -2.08 8.78
CA GLU A 318 -16.89 -3.16 8.08
C GLU A 318 -15.94 -4.30 7.72
N ILE A 319 -14.74 -4.00 7.20
CA ILE A 319 -13.71 -5.00 6.87
C ILE A 319 -13.34 -5.83 8.12
N ASP A 320 -13.14 -5.19 9.27
CA ASP A 320 -12.87 -5.88 10.54
C ASP A 320 -14.03 -6.80 10.95
N ALA A 321 -15.28 -6.31 10.85
CA ALA A 321 -16.46 -7.12 11.18
C ALA A 321 -16.64 -8.33 10.26
N ARG A 322 -16.44 -8.16 8.94
CA ARG A 322 -16.46 -9.26 7.96
C ARG A 322 -15.30 -10.23 8.18
N THR A 323 -14.13 -9.73 8.58
CA THR A 323 -12.94 -10.54 8.87
C THR A 323 -13.15 -11.41 10.10
N LEU A 324 -13.77 -10.87 11.15
CA LEU A 324 -14.15 -11.64 12.34
C LEU A 324 -15.18 -12.73 12.01
N GLN A 325 -16.23 -12.40 11.25
CA GLN A 325 -17.18 -13.41 10.73
C GLN A 325 -16.50 -14.51 9.89
N LEU A 326 -15.53 -14.14 9.06
CA LEU A 326 -14.76 -15.11 8.26
C LEU A 326 -13.87 -16.01 9.14
N ILE A 327 -13.29 -15.47 10.22
CA ILE A 327 -12.53 -16.25 11.21
C ILE A 327 -13.46 -17.25 11.89
N ASP A 328 -14.62 -16.82 12.38
CA ASP A 328 -15.61 -17.70 13.03
C ASP A 328 -16.02 -18.84 12.08
N LEU A 329 -16.42 -18.52 10.84
CA LEU A 329 -16.77 -19.52 9.83
C LEU A 329 -15.61 -20.47 9.50
N LYS A 330 -14.36 -19.98 9.45
CA LYS A 330 -13.17 -20.84 9.28
C LYS A 330 -12.97 -21.79 10.45
N THR A 331 -13.16 -21.34 11.70
CA THR A 331 -13.04 -22.22 12.88
C THR A 331 -14.14 -23.29 12.90
N MET A 332 -15.39 -22.92 12.59
CA MET A 332 -16.51 -23.86 12.48
C MET A 332 -16.28 -24.90 11.37
N ASN A 333 -15.84 -24.47 10.19
CA ASN A 333 -15.50 -25.36 9.08
C ASN A 333 -14.31 -26.27 9.41
N GLY A 334 -13.28 -25.76 10.10
CA GLY A 334 -12.17 -26.56 10.60
C GLY A 334 -12.62 -27.65 11.59
N GLY A 335 -13.49 -27.30 12.53
CA GLY A 335 -14.10 -28.24 13.47
C GLY A 335 -14.95 -29.31 12.78
N ALA A 336 -15.80 -28.91 11.82
CA ALA A 336 -16.62 -29.83 11.03
C ALA A 336 -15.75 -30.81 10.21
N ASN A 337 -14.69 -30.33 9.56
CA ASN A 337 -13.76 -31.17 8.80
C ASN A 337 -12.98 -32.14 9.69
N LEU A 338 -12.62 -31.75 10.92
CA LEU A 338 -11.99 -32.65 11.89
C LEU A 338 -12.96 -33.77 12.32
N ILE A 339 -14.22 -33.44 12.59
CA ILE A 339 -15.27 -34.43 12.91
C ILE A 339 -15.48 -35.39 11.73
N LEU A 340 -15.63 -34.86 10.51
CA LEU A 340 -15.79 -35.65 9.29
C LEU A 340 -14.58 -36.58 9.05
N THR A 341 -13.36 -36.09 9.26
CA THR A 341 -12.13 -36.89 9.14
C THR A 341 -12.09 -38.03 10.17
N ASN A 342 -12.52 -37.77 11.41
CA ASN A 342 -12.59 -38.78 12.46
C ASN A 342 -13.67 -39.83 12.15
N GLN A 343 -14.85 -39.42 11.66
CA GLN A 343 -15.90 -40.33 11.20
C GLN A 343 -15.44 -41.18 10.01
N LYS A 344 -14.76 -40.58 9.02
CA LYS A 344 -14.17 -41.30 7.88
C LYS A 344 -13.16 -42.36 8.35
N LYS A 345 -12.27 -42.03 9.28
CA LYS A 345 -11.32 -42.99 9.88
C LYS A 345 -12.03 -44.13 10.62
N PHE A 346 -13.08 -43.82 11.39
CA PHE A 346 -13.88 -44.85 12.06
C PHE A 346 -14.57 -45.79 11.07
N LEU A 347 -15.18 -45.25 10.01
CA LEU A 347 -15.80 -46.05 8.94
C LEU A 347 -14.77 -46.91 8.20
N MET A 348 -13.58 -46.38 7.89
CA MET A 348 -12.51 -47.17 7.28
C MET A 348 -12.03 -48.33 8.17
N LYS A 349 -11.97 -48.11 9.50
CA LYS A 349 -11.67 -49.18 10.46
C LYS A 349 -12.75 -50.27 10.45
N GLN A 350 -14.02 -49.88 10.45
CA GLN A 350 -15.14 -50.83 10.37
C GLN A 350 -15.18 -51.60 9.03
N ILE A 351 -14.84 -50.94 7.91
CA ILE A 351 -14.71 -51.62 6.60
C ILE A 351 -13.57 -52.65 6.63
N ALA A 352 -12.42 -52.32 7.23
CA ALA A 352 -11.31 -53.26 7.39
C ALA A 352 -11.68 -54.45 8.28
N GLU A 353 -12.40 -54.21 9.39
CA GLU A 353 -12.92 -55.29 10.27
C GLU A 353 -13.92 -56.19 9.52
N ILE A 354 -14.81 -55.63 8.70
CA ILE A 354 -15.74 -56.39 7.86
C ILE A 354 -14.97 -57.23 6.82
N GLN A 355 -13.94 -56.67 6.17
CA GLN A 355 -13.10 -57.40 5.21
C GLN A 355 -12.32 -58.54 5.89
N GLU A 356 -11.78 -58.32 7.09
CA GLU A 356 -11.13 -59.36 7.89
C GLU A 356 -12.11 -60.48 8.26
N ILE A 357 -13.33 -60.14 8.69
CA ILE A 357 -14.39 -61.11 8.98
C ILE A 357 -14.82 -61.87 7.70
N GLN A 358 -14.93 -61.20 6.55
CA GLN A 358 -15.24 -61.85 5.28
C GLN A 358 -14.14 -62.86 4.87
N ASN A 359 -12.88 -62.46 4.94
CA ASN A 359 -11.75 -63.35 4.68
C ASN A 359 -11.76 -64.57 5.64
N ASN A 360 -12.04 -64.34 6.93
CA ASN A 360 -12.17 -65.43 7.91
C ASN A 360 -13.36 -66.36 7.60
N ILE A 361 -14.50 -65.82 7.15
CA ILE A 361 -15.65 -66.61 6.71
C ILE A 361 -15.27 -67.47 5.50
N ASP A 362 -14.66 -66.89 4.47
CA ASP A 362 -14.23 -67.63 3.28
C ASP A 362 -13.17 -68.69 3.61
N GLU A 363 -12.21 -68.38 4.50
CA GLU A 363 -11.26 -69.37 5.02
C GLU A 363 -11.96 -70.53 5.75
N THR A 364 -12.93 -70.24 6.63
CA THR A 364 -13.66 -71.30 7.35
C THR A 364 -14.52 -72.13 6.40
N LYS A 365 -15.16 -71.50 5.40
CA LYS A 365 -15.94 -72.16 4.37
C LYS A 365 -15.07 -73.12 3.54
N ASN A 366 -13.90 -72.66 3.09
CA ASN A 366 -12.96 -73.50 2.34
C ASN A 366 -12.44 -74.68 3.18
N LYS A 367 -12.23 -74.49 4.50
CA LYS A 367 -11.87 -75.57 5.44
C LYS A 367 -13.03 -76.57 5.62
N THR A 368 -14.27 -76.10 5.69
CA THR A 368 -15.46 -76.96 5.73
C THR A 368 -15.60 -77.79 4.45
N GLU A 369 -15.46 -77.17 3.27
CA GLU A 369 -15.51 -77.86 1.97
C GLU A 369 -14.41 -78.94 1.84
N GLN A 370 -13.20 -78.66 2.34
CA GLN A 370 -12.12 -79.66 2.43
C GLN A 370 -12.49 -80.83 3.35
N LEU A 371 -13.07 -80.55 4.52
CA LEU A 371 -13.51 -81.59 5.45
C LEU A 371 -14.69 -82.41 4.91
N GLU A 372 -15.61 -81.80 4.17
CA GLU A 372 -16.71 -82.51 3.49
C GLU A 372 -16.17 -83.49 2.45
N LEU A 373 -15.18 -83.10 1.65
CA LEU A 373 -14.48 -83.99 0.71
C LEU A 373 -13.66 -85.10 1.41
N GLU A 374 -13.04 -84.79 2.55
CA GLU A 374 -12.35 -85.80 3.37
C GLU A 374 -13.34 -86.83 3.96
N ILE A 375 -14.54 -86.39 4.37
CA ILE A 375 -15.63 -87.26 4.84
C ILE A 375 -16.13 -88.14 3.70
N GLU A 376 -16.43 -87.59 2.51
CA GLU A 376 -16.88 -88.38 1.35
C GLU A 376 -15.87 -89.46 0.96
N ASN A 377 -14.58 -89.12 0.93
CA ASN A 377 -13.50 -90.09 0.68
C ASN A 377 -13.35 -91.12 1.80
N ALA A 378 -13.59 -90.75 3.07
CA ALA A 378 -13.58 -91.68 4.20
C ALA A 378 -14.79 -92.62 4.17
N GLU A 379 -15.97 -92.14 3.78
CA GLU A 379 -17.18 -92.95 3.55
C GLU A 379 -16.96 -93.93 2.40
N GLU A 380 -16.43 -93.47 1.25
CA GLU A 380 -16.04 -94.36 0.15
C GLU A 380 -15.06 -95.45 0.57
N GLN A 381 -14.09 -95.13 1.45
CA GLN A 381 -13.14 -96.11 1.97
C GLN A 381 -13.80 -97.08 2.95
N LEU A 382 -14.73 -96.60 3.78
CA LEU A 382 -15.53 -97.42 4.68
C LEU A 382 -16.43 -98.38 3.91
N ASP A 383 -17.07 -97.95 2.82
CA ASP A 383 -17.85 -98.80 1.92
C ASP A 383 -16.98 -99.88 1.26
N LYS A 384 -15.79 -99.53 0.77
CA LYS A 384 -14.83 -100.50 0.21
C LYS A 384 -14.38 -101.53 1.26
N VAL A 385 -14.14 -101.09 2.51
CA VAL A 385 -13.72 -101.96 3.62
C VAL A 385 -14.86 -102.83 4.14
N THR A 386 -16.08 -102.29 4.23
CA THR A 386 -17.27 -103.06 4.66
C THR A 386 -17.66 -104.10 3.63
N ALA A 387 -17.69 -103.77 2.33
CA ALA A 387 -17.90 -104.76 1.26
C ALA A 387 -16.83 -105.88 1.27
N HIS A 388 -15.55 -105.52 1.52
CA HIS A 388 -14.48 -106.52 1.68
C HIS A 388 -14.65 -107.37 2.94
N TYR A 389 -15.10 -106.78 4.05
CA TYR A 389 -15.41 -107.50 5.30
C TYR A 389 -16.61 -108.43 5.14
N GLU A 390 -17.68 -108.00 4.44
CA GLU A 390 -18.84 -108.82 4.10
C GLU A 390 -18.44 -110.00 3.21
N SER A 391 -17.63 -109.77 2.18
CA SER A 391 -17.11 -110.86 1.33
C SER A 391 -16.26 -111.87 2.12
N ILE A 392 -15.43 -111.42 3.07
CA ILE A 392 -14.72 -112.33 3.99
C ILE A 392 -15.72 -113.07 4.88
N LYS A 393 -16.71 -112.37 5.43
CA LYS A 393 -17.73 -112.95 6.31
C LYS A 393 -18.50 -114.04 5.59
N GLU A 394 -19.00 -113.79 4.38
CA GLU A 394 -19.63 -114.79 3.51
C GLU A 394 -18.71 -115.99 3.30
N MET A 395 -17.44 -115.77 2.93
CA MET A 395 -16.47 -116.87 2.79
C MET A 395 -16.24 -117.64 4.11
N THR A 396 -16.35 -117.01 5.29
CA THR A 396 -16.25 -117.71 6.58
C THR A 396 -17.53 -118.42 7.03
N GLU A 397 -18.71 -117.92 6.63
CA GLU A 397 -20.01 -118.54 6.92
C GLU A 397 -20.31 -119.70 5.97
N GLU A 398 -19.90 -119.59 4.70
CA GLU A 398 -19.92 -120.69 3.72
C GLU A 398 -18.77 -121.70 3.95
N TYR A 399 -17.73 -121.34 4.70
CA TYR A 399 -16.67 -122.26 5.13
C TYR A 399 -17.16 -123.28 6.16
N LYS A 400 -17.88 -124.28 5.66
CA LYS A 400 -18.16 -125.50 6.40
C LYS A 400 -16.93 -126.41 6.37
N VAL A 401 -16.36 -126.70 7.53
CA VAL A 401 -15.25 -127.66 7.68
C VAL A 401 -15.64 -128.98 6.99
N PRO A 402 -14.92 -129.43 5.95
CA PRO A 402 -15.28 -130.65 5.22
C PRO A 402 -15.24 -131.88 6.13
N ASP A 403 -16.19 -132.80 5.95
CA ASP A 403 -16.17 -134.08 6.67
C ASP A 403 -14.85 -134.81 6.41
N VAL A 404 -14.30 -135.47 7.42
CA VAL A 404 -12.96 -136.06 7.38
C VAL A 404 -12.84 -137.08 6.25
N MET A 405 -13.91 -137.84 5.99
CA MET A 405 -13.97 -138.82 4.90
C MET A 405 -14.02 -138.13 3.52
N GLU A 406 -14.73 -137.02 3.40
CA GLU A 406 -14.79 -136.22 2.18
C GLU A 406 -13.45 -135.53 1.89
N TYR A 407 -12.77 -134.97 2.91
CA TYR A 407 -11.42 -134.44 2.79
C TYR A 407 -10.42 -135.51 2.33
N VAL A 408 -10.44 -136.72 2.91
CA VAL A 408 -9.58 -137.83 2.48
C VAL A 408 -9.86 -138.22 1.02
N ARG A 409 -11.13 -138.27 0.60
CA ARG A 409 -11.55 -138.59 -0.77
C ARG A 409 -11.22 -137.49 -1.78
N LEU A 410 -11.35 -136.21 -1.41
CA LEU A 410 -10.88 -135.08 -2.22
C LEU A 410 -9.36 -135.06 -2.32
N LYS A 411 -8.64 -135.40 -1.24
CA LYS A 411 -7.17 -135.46 -1.21
C LYS A 411 -6.63 -136.64 -2.01
N SER A 412 -7.31 -137.79 -2.02
CA SER A 412 -6.98 -138.90 -2.93
C SER A 412 -7.25 -138.50 -4.39
N LYS A 413 -8.39 -137.87 -4.68
CA LYS A 413 -8.71 -137.38 -6.03
C LYS A 413 -7.73 -136.30 -6.50
N LEU A 414 -7.28 -135.40 -5.62
CA LEU A 414 -6.20 -134.44 -5.90
C LEU A 414 -4.85 -135.11 -6.10
N TYR A 415 -4.56 -136.20 -5.39
CA TYR A 415 -3.35 -136.99 -5.59
C TYR A 415 -3.38 -137.69 -6.96
N ASP A 416 -4.51 -138.29 -7.34
CA ASP A 416 -4.71 -138.90 -8.66
C ASP A 416 -4.68 -137.86 -9.79
N LEU A 417 -5.31 -136.69 -9.60
CA LEU A 417 -5.23 -135.58 -10.54
C LEU A 417 -3.80 -135.03 -10.65
N ARG A 418 -3.06 -134.85 -9.55
CA ARG A 418 -1.63 -134.46 -9.60
C ARG A 418 -0.76 -135.54 -10.25
N LYS A 419 -1.03 -136.82 -10.00
CA LYS A 419 -0.36 -137.95 -10.66
C LYS A 419 -0.66 -137.94 -12.16
N ASN A 420 -1.90 -137.72 -12.56
CA ASN A 420 -2.31 -137.58 -13.96
C ASN A 420 -1.69 -136.35 -14.63
N ILE A 421 -1.69 -135.18 -13.98
CA ILE A 421 -0.99 -133.97 -14.47
C ILE A 421 0.51 -134.26 -14.63
N LYS A 422 1.14 -135.00 -13.71
CA LYS A 422 2.56 -135.38 -13.79
C LYS A 422 2.81 -136.41 -14.91
N ILE A 423 1.88 -137.33 -15.17
CA ILE A 423 1.92 -138.25 -16.32
C ILE A 423 1.74 -137.49 -17.64
N TRP A 424 0.74 -136.61 -17.75
CA TRP A 424 0.48 -135.81 -18.94
C TRP A 424 1.59 -134.80 -19.21
N SER A 425 2.12 -134.14 -18.19
CA SER A 425 3.31 -133.29 -18.29
C SER A 425 4.52 -134.09 -18.77
N ARG A 426 4.77 -135.30 -18.22
CA ARG A 426 5.84 -136.18 -18.71
C ARG A 426 5.60 -136.66 -20.14
N ARG A 427 4.36 -136.96 -20.54
CA ARG A 427 3.99 -137.41 -21.89
C ARG A 427 4.10 -136.29 -22.92
N SER A 428 3.64 -135.09 -22.56
CA SER A 428 3.83 -133.85 -23.34
C SER A 428 5.30 -133.48 -23.47
N HIS A 429 6.10 -133.61 -22.39
CA HIS A 429 7.54 -133.42 -22.45
C HIS A 429 8.21 -134.47 -23.36
N LEU A 430 7.81 -135.74 -23.29
CA LEU A 430 8.35 -136.79 -24.17
C LEU A 430 7.99 -136.54 -25.65
N GLN A 431 6.76 -136.10 -25.93
CA GLN A 431 6.34 -135.67 -27.26
C GLN A 431 7.11 -134.43 -27.74
N ASN A 432 7.34 -133.44 -26.86
CA ASN A 432 8.18 -132.28 -27.17
C ASN A 432 9.64 -132.68 -27.44
N VAL A 433 10.20 -133.65 -26.70
CA VAL A 433 11.56 -134.15 -26.95
C VAL A 433 11.61 -134.91 -28.28
N ALA A 434 10.62 -135.74 -28.59
CA ALA A 434 10.53 -136.43 -29.89
C ALA A 434 10.40 -135.44 -31.05
N LEU A 435 9.53 -134.43 -30.92
CA LEU A 435 9.33 -133.36 -31.89
C LEU A 435 10.57 -132.46 -32.04
N ASN A 436 11.28 -132.16 -30.96
CA ASN A 436 12.56 -131.45 -31.04
C ASN A 436 13.68 -132.32 -31.65
N SER A 437 13.61 -133.64 -31.50
CA SER A 437 14.53 -134.58 -32.17
C SER A 437 14.27 -134.61 -33.68
N SER A 438 13.02 -134.77 -34.12
CA SER A 438 12.67 -134.73 -35.54
C SER A 438 12.94 -133.36 -36.16
N ILE A 439 12.67 -132.25 -35.45
CA ILE A 439 13.09 -130.90 -35.88
C ILE A 439 14.61 -130.80 -36.04
N ARG A 440 15.40 -131.43 -35.16
CA ARG A 440 16.87 -131.40 -35.24
C ARG A 440 17.38 -132.21 -36.43
N GLU A 441 16.81 -133.38 -36.69
CA GLU A 441 17.09 -134.19 -37.89
C GLU A 441 16.70 -133.43 -39.17
N MET A 442 15.49 -132.85 -39.23
CA MET A 442 15.03 -132.04 -40.37
C MET A 442 15.90 -130.80 -40.62
N LYS A 443 16.37 -130.11 -39.55
CA LYS A 443 17.33 -129.00 -39.66
C LYS A 443 18.69 -129.44 -40.20
N ASN A 444 19.18 -130.61 -39.78
CA ASN A 444 20.43 -131.16 -40.30
C ASN A 444 20.31 -131.57 -41.77
N LEU A 445 19.18 -132.15 -42.19
CA LEU A 445 18.93 -132.58 -43.57
C LEU A 445 18.68 -131.40 -44.54
N THR A 446 18.02 -130.34 -44.09
CA THR A 446 17.67 -129.18 -44.94
C THR A 446 18.65 -128.00 -44.86
N SER A 447 19.65 -128.05 -43.96
CA SER A 447 20.61 -126.96 -43.70
C SER A 447 19.98 -125.60 -43.36
N SER A 448 18.68 -125.56 -43.02
CA SER A 448 17.94 -124.35 -42.68
C SER A 448 18.01 -124.04 -41.19
N LYS A 449 18.28 -122.77 -40.85
CA LYS A 449 18.38 -122.30 -39.45
C LYS A 449 17.02 -122.07 -38.77
N LYS A 450 15.93 -121.94 -39.53
CA LYS A 450 14.56 -121.75 -39.00
C LYS A 450 13.70 -122.97 -39.28
N VAL A 451 12.79 -123.27 -38.35
CA VAL A 451 11.70 -124.23 -38.58
C VAL A 451 10.76 -123.61 -39.62
N LEU A 452 10.40 -124.37 -40.65
CA LEU A 452 9.42 -123.96 -41.65
C LEU A 452 8.12 -124.72 -41.38
N ASP A 453 6.98 -124.03 -41.39
CA ASP A 453 5.69 -124.64 -41.05
C ASP A 453 5.30 -125.77 -42.02
N SER A 454 5.77 -125.69 -43.27
CA SER A 454 5.63 -126.74 -44.28
C SER A 454 6.34 -128.06 -43.96
N TRP A 455 7.11 -128.15 -42.86
CA TRP A 455 7.63 -129.43 -42.34
C TRP A 455 6.57 -130.26 -41.60
N PHE A 456 5.43 -129.65 -41.26
CA PHE A 456 4.35 -130.29 -40.50
C PHE A 456 3.04 -130.41 -41.28
N GLU A 457 3.00 -129.93 -42.53
CA GLU A 457 1.85 -130.06 -43.42
C GLU A 457 1.86 -131.41 -44.15
N THR A 458 1.20 -132.42 -43.56
CA THR A 458 0.73 -133.60 -44.30
C THR A 458 -0.75 -133.46 -44.67
N VAL A 459 -1.01 -133.61 -45.96
CA VAL A 459 -2.22 -133.25 -46.71
C VAL A 459 -3.39 -134.25 -46.51
N LEU A 460 -4.57 -133.72 -46.11
CA LEU A 460 -5.97 -134.19 -46.35
C LEU A 460 -6.37 -135.66 -46.01
N PRO A 461 -7.60 -135.90 -45.49
CA PRO A 461 -8.80 -135.88 -46.34
C PRO A 461 -10.07 -135.26 -45.75
N GLN A 462 -11.04 -134.99 -46.63
CA GLN A 462 -12.39 -134.52 -46.30
C GLN A 462 -13.24 -135.61 -45.64
N THR A 463 -14.09 -135.25 -44.67
CA THR A 463 -15.43 -135.84 -44.48
C THR A 463 -16.31 -134.99 -43.54
N SER A 464 -17.42 -134.48 -44.08
CA SER A 464 -18.72 -134.18 -43.44
C SER A 464 -18.84 -133.78 -41.95
N SER A 465 -19.50 -132.63 -41.73
CA SER A 465 -20.48 -132.38 -40.63
C SER A 465 -19.94 -132.26 -39.18
N SER A 466 -20.41 -131.35 -38.30
CA SER A 466 -21.46 -130.34 -38.38
C SER A 466 -21.25 -129.26 -37.29
N VAL A 467 -21.50 -127.97 -37.64
CA VAL A 467 -22.28 -126.93 -36.90
C VAL A 467 -22.26 -127.02 -35.35
N LEU A 468 -21.84 -126.01 -34.57
CA LEU A 468 -22.38 -124.63 -34.54
C LEU A 468 -21.38 -123.56 -34.08
N ASP A 469 -21.47 -122.41 -34.76
CA ASP A 469 -20.90 -121.11 -34.41
C ASP A 469 -22.07 -120.10 -34.38
N PHE A 470 -22.09 -119.14 -33.43
CA PHE A 470 -22.91 -117.89 -33.45
C PHE A 470 -22.40 -117.01 -32.29
N THR A 471 -21.64 -115.91 -32.49
CA THR A 471 -22.03 -114.54 -32.94
C THR A 471 -23.26 -113.97 -32.17
N LEU A 472 -23.46 -112.70 -31.79
CA LEU A 472 -23.11 -111.33 -32.26
C LEU A 472 -22.94 -110.36 -31.03
N LEU A 473 -23.03 -109.02 -31.13
CA LEU A 473 -21.96 -108.05 -31.50
C LEU A 473 -22.41 -106.58 -31.23
N GLY A 474 -21.64 -105.75 -30.49
CA GLY A 474 -21.87 -104.29 -30.38
C GLY A 474 -21.18 -103.62 -29.16
N ARG A 475 -20.34 -102.57 -29.20
CA ARG A 475 -19.83 -101.59 -30.22
C ARG A 475 -20.59 -100.25 -30.37
N LYS A 476 -20.01 -99.15 -29.85
CA LYS A 476 -20.03 -97.74 -30.37
C LYS A 476 -19.06 -96.85 -29.54
N SER A 477 -17.97 -96.31 -30.14
CA SER A 477 -17.76 -94.92 -30.67
C SER A 477 -17.65 -93.82 -29.57
N VAL A 478 -16.56 -93.05 -29.34
CA VAL A 478 -15.49 -92.38 -30.16
C VAL A 478 -15.85 -91.01 -30.73
N SER A 479 -15.19 -89.96 -30.21
CA SER A 479 -14.80 -88.64 -30.78
C SER A 479 -13.95 -87.91 -29.71
N GLU A 480 -12.64 -87.67 -29.79
CA GLU A 480 -11.92 -86.66 -30.61
C GLU A 480 -12.66 -85.32 -30.67
N ARG A 481 -12.18 -84.19 -30.13
CA ARG A 481 -10.88 -83.44 -30.18
C ARG A 481 -11.17 -82.13 -30.93
N ASP A 482 -10.71 -80.99 -30.40
CA ASP A 482 -10.20 -79.89 -31.22
C ASP A 482 -9.34 -78.94 -30.36
N ASP A 483 -8.26 -78.43 -30.97
CA ASP A 483 -7.32 -77.47 -30.39
C ASP A 483 -7.77 -76.02 -30.65
N SER A 484 -7.34 -75.08 -29.80
CA SER A 484 -7.05 -73.70 -30.23
C SER A 484 -6.21 -72.94 -29.19
N SER A 485 -5.09 -72.36 -29.63
CA SER A 485 -4.28 -71.39 -28.87
C SER A 485 -4.10 -70.12 -29.70
N SER A 486 -4.37 -68.94 -29.13
CA SER A 486 -3.84 -67.66 -29.67
C SER A 486 -3.86 -66.51 -28.63
N THR A 487 -2.74 -66.35 -27.93
CA THR A 487 -1.85 -65.18 -28.03
C THR A 487 -2.44 -63.76 -28.24
N ILE A 488 -2.21 -62.90 -27.23
CA ILE A 488 -1.97 -61.43 -27.28
C ILE A 488 -3.08 -60.49 -27.81
N GLU A 489 -3.56 -59.59 -26.93
CA GLU A 489 -3.37 -58.15 -27.18
C GLU A 489 -3.25 -57.32 -25.88
N LYS A 490 -2.46 -56.25 -25.92
CA LYS A 490 -2.35 -55.25 -24.84
C LYS A 490 -3.26 -54.07 -25.17
N SER A 491 -4.08 -53.65 -24.23
CA SER A 491 -4.57 -52.27 -24.17
C SER A 491 -4.49 -51.76 -22.73
N GLY A 492 -3.55 -50.85 -22.50
CA GLY A 492 -3.59 -49.98 -21.33
C GLY A 492 -4.51 -48.81 -21.64
N SER A 493 -5.39 -48.48 -20.72
CA SER A 493 -6.18 -47.25 -20.76
C SER A 493 -6.17 -46.61 -19.37
N ASP A 494 -5.06 -45.94 -19.05
CA ASP A 494 -5.06 -44.89 -18.05
C ASP A 494 -5.95 -43.75 -18.53
N SER A 495 -7.01 -43.46 -17.79
CA SER A 495 -7.72 -42.19 -17.89
C SER A 495 -8.40 -41.86 -16.57
N ASN A 496 -7.72 -41.02 -15.77
CA ASN A 496 -8.25 -40.04 -14.83
C ASN A 496 -9.67 -40.28 -14.26
N ILE A 497 -9.73 -40.66 -12.98
CA ILE A 497 -10.66 -40.08 -12.01
C ILE A 497 -9.86 -39.84 -10.72
N SER A 498 -9.75 -38.57 -10.33
CA SER A 498 -9.22 -38.12 -9.04
C SER A 498 -9.80 -36.74 -8.78
N ASP A 499 -10.61 -36.64 -7.72
CA ASP A 499 -10.93 -35.39 -7.02
C ASP A 499 -9.72 -34.91 -6.19
#